data_AF-A0A423PQG9-F1
#
_entry.id   AF-A0A423PQG9-F1
#
_cell.length_a   1.000
_cell.length_b   1.000
_cell.length_c   1.000
_cell.angle_alpha   90.00
_cell.angle_beta   90.00
_cell.angle_gamma   90.00
#
_symmetry.space_group_name_H-M   'P 1'
#
loop_
_entity.id
_entity.type
_entity.pdbx_description
1 polymer ?
#
loop_
_entity_poly.entity_id
_entity_poly.type
_entity_poly.pdbx_seq_one_letter_code
_entity_poly.pdbx_strand_id
1 'polypeptide(L)'
;MTTSNTAGTLIHPAHGTLYRAARDERRRLARALSIEADWRFHDGPEWAARYWAAFGDLRRDRASAPEMRMAAAQAEREHWSTLTATEAAVARDSFRALLALLHPRVVPQAAAADGDGLWPRAMAAYRHGDRETLARLLPEARPLARHARLPQAVVALRREHDRLCAAREHADRRLAELSQQFPFCLRDRLADADWIRRQRLALRQALALTAAPQSGVAPRKRVS
;
A
#
# COMPACT_ATOMS: atom_id res chain seq x y z
N MET A 1 49.75 0.34 39.30
CA MET A 1 49.82 -0.54 38.11
C MET A 1 48.60 -1.44 38.11
N THR A 2 47.61 -1.13 37.27
CA THR A 2 46.65 -2.11 36.74
C THR A 2 46.15 -1.50 35.44
N THR A 3 46.62 -2.08 34.36
CA THR A 3 46.50 -1.63 32.97
C THR A 3 45.09 -1.79 32.45
N SER A 4 44.62 -0.74 31.78
CA SER A 4 43.42 -0.69 30.94
C SER A 4 43.29 -1.91 30.04
N ASN A 5 42.21 -2.67 30.18
CA ASN A 5 41.79 -3.66 29.19
C ASN A 5 40.81 -3.00 28.22
N THR A 6 41.33 -2.13 27.36
CA THR A 6 40.59 -1.62 26.21
C THR A 6 40.74 -2.65 25.10
N ALA A 7 39.85 -3.64 25.08
CA ALA A 7 39.70 -4.54 23.95
C ALA A 7 39.34 -3.70 22.72
N GLY A 8 40.36 -3.36 21.94
CA GLY A 8 40.19 -2.80 20.60
C GLY A 8 39.50 -3.87 19.76
N THR A 9 38.18 -3.79 19.66
CA THR A 9 37.40 -4.53 18.66
C THR A 9 38.02 -4.21 17.31
N LEU A 10 38.79 -5.13 16.74
CA LEU A 10 39.28 -5.04 15.37
C LEU A 10 38.05 -4.97 14.47
N ILE A 11 37.65 -3.76 14.08
CA ILE A 11 36.58 -3.53 13.11
C ILE A 11 37.14 -3.98 11.76
N HIS A 12 36.98 -5.26 11.45
CA HIS A 12 37.37 -5.82 10.16
C HIS A 12 36.70 -4.98 9.06
N PRO A 13 37.41 -4.55 7.98
CA PRO A 13 36.83 -3.67 6.96
C PRO A 13 35.56 -4.25 6.31
N ALA A 14 35.46 -5.58 6.22
CA ALA A 14 34.25 -6.26 5.77
C ALA A 14 33.02 -6.09 6.70
N HIS A 15 33.21 -5.84 8.00
CA HIS A 15 32.11 -5.57 8.94
C HIS A 15 31.40 -4.26 8.59
N GLY A 16 32.16 -3.18 8.37
CA GLY A 16 31.58 -1.89 7.99
C GLY A 16 30.80 -1.95 6.68
N THR A 17 31.32 -2.69 5.69
CA THR A 17 30.62 -2.91 4.41
C THR A 17 29.34 -3.73 4.58
N LEU A 18 29.40 -4.84 5.34
CA LEU A 18 28.22 -5.66 5.62
C LEU A 18 27.15 -4.89 6.41
N TYR A 19 27.56 -4.04 7.36
CA TYR A 19 26.66 -3.22 8.16
C TYR A 19 25.90 -2.21 7.28
N ARG A 20 26.61 -1.53 6.36
CA ARG A 20 25.98 -0.62 5.39
C ARG A 20 25.01 -1.38 4.49
N ALA A 21 25.42 -2.53 3.95
CA ALA A 21 24.57 -3.37 3.10
C ALA A 21 23.29 -3.81 3.84
N ALA A 22 23.40 -4.30 5.08
CA ALA A 22 22.24 -4.67 5.89
C ALA A 22 21.31 -3.47 6.18
N ARG A 23 21.89 -2.29 6.46
CA ARG A 23 21.11 -1.06 6.67
C ARG A 23 20.36 -0.65 5.41
N ASP A 24 20.98 -0.76 4.25
CA ASP A 24 20.37 -0.42 2.97
C ASP A 24 19.26 -1.39 2.60
N GLU A 25 19.45 -2.69 2.83
CA GLU A 25 18.40 -3.70 2.63
C GLU A 25 17.20 -3.48 3.56
N ARG A 26 17.44 -3.12 4.83
CA ARG A 26 16.36 -2.73 5.74
C ARG A 26 15.57 -1.53 5.24
N ARG A 27 16.25 -0.50 4.73
CA ARG A 27 15.59 0.70 4.17
C ARG A 27 14.79 0.36 2.92
N ARG A 28 15.33 -0.47 2.03
CA ARG A 28 14.65 -0.93 0.82
C ARG A 28 13.40 -1.75 1.15
N LEU A 29 13.50 -2.67 2.10
CA LEU A 29 12.35 -3.44 2.59
C LEU A 29 11.28 -2.52 3.18
N ALA A 30 11.65 -1.59 4.05
CA ALA A 30 10.70 -0.63 4.63
C ALA A 30 9.99 0.20 3.55
N ARG A 31 10.75 0.65 2.54
CA ARG A 31 10.19 1.38 1.40
C ARG A 31 9.22 0.51 0.59
N ALA A 32 9.59 -0.71 0.23
CA ALA A 32 8.72 -1.62 -0.51
C ALA A 32 7.40 -1.87 0.23
N LEU A 33 7.48 -2.15 1.54
CA LEU A 33 6.30 -2.35 2.38
C LEU A 33 5.44 -1.08 2.52
N SER A 34 6.05 0.12 2.54
CA SER A 34 5.28 1.36 2.53
C SER A 34 4.54 1.58 1.21
N ILE A 35 5.17 1.29 0.06
CA ILE A 35 4.51 1.37 -1.25
C ILE A 35 3.33 0.40 -1.29
N GLU A 36 3.53 -0.80 -0.76
CA GLU A 36 2.48 -1.81 -0.72
C GLU A 36 1.30 -1.39 0.16
N ALA A 37 1.57 -0.75 1.30
CA ALA A 37 0.53 -0.18 2.16
C ALA A 37 -0.20 0.97 1.47
N ASP A 38 0.53 1.88 0.82
CA ASP A 38 -0.02 2.99 0.02
C ASP A 38 -0.95 2.41 -1.05
N TRP A 39 -0.51 1.36 -1.76
CA TRP A 39 -1.31 0.71 -2.79
C TRP A 39 -2.56 0.02 -2.26
N ARG A 40 -2.49 -0.65 -1.11
CA ARG A 40 -3.66 -1.34 -0.57
C ARG A 40 -4.70 -0.41 0.00
N PHE A 41 -4.27 0.62 0.72
CA PHE A 41 -5.18 1.39 1.57
C PHE A 41 -5.47 2.79 1.03
N HIS A 42 -4.69 3.27 0.06
CA HIS A 42 -4.86 4.59 -0.52
C HIS A 42 -4.98 4.54 -2.05
N ASP A 43 -3.88 4.24 -2.75
CA ASP A 43 -3.80 4.39 -4.20
C ASP A 43 -4.73 3.39 -4.92
N GLY A 44 -4.80 2.15 -4.44
CA GLY A 44 -5.68 1.13 -5.01
C GLY A 44 -7.15 1.57 -4.97
N PRO A 45 -7.72 1.86 -3.79
CA PRO A 45 -9.06 2.42 -3.68
C PRO A 45 -9.28 3.67 -4.55
N GLU A 46 -8.29 4.57 -4.64
CA GLU A 46 -8.37 5.76 -5.50
C GLU A 46 -8.47 5.40 -6.99
N TRP A 47 -7.60 4.52 -7.49
CA TRP A 47 -7.62 4.11 -8.89
C TRP A 47 -8.85 3.27 -9.23
N ALA A 48 -9.34 2.44 -8.31
CA ALA A 48 -10.60 1.73 -8.45
C ALA A 48 -11.77 2.72 -8.56
N ALA A 49 -11.79 3.74 -7.71
CA ALA A 49 -12.80 4.78 -7.77
C ALA A 49 -12.78 5.57 -9.09
N ARG A 50 -11.59 5.92 -9.60
CA ARG A 50 -11.44 6.57 -10.91
C ARG A 50 -12.00 5.70 -12.03
N TYR A 51 -11.72 4.39 -11.99
CA TYR A 51 -12.30 3.43 -12.93
C TYR A 51 -13.83 3.43 -12.88
N TRP A 52 -14.41 3.36 -11.68
CA TRP A 52 -15.86 3.35 -11.50
C TRP A 52 -16.53 4.66 -11.92
N ALA A 53 -15.89 5.81 -11.66
CA ALA A 53 -16.35 7.10 -12.17
C ALA A 53 -16.30 7.15 -13.70
N ALA A 54 -15.26 6.56 -14.32
CA ALA A 54 -15.05 6.58 -15.76
C ALA A 54 -15.95 5.61 -16.54
N PHE A 55 -16.34 4.47 -15.98
CA PHE A 55 -17.03 3.40 -16.74
C PHE A 55 -18.26 2.80 -16.03
N GLY A 56 -18.58 3.21 -14.80
CA GLY A 56 -19.62 2.58 -13.99
C GLY A 56 -21.03 2.66 -14.59
N ASP A 57 -21.31 3.69 -15.40
CA ASP A 57 -22.59 3.88 -16.11
C ASP A 57 -22.75 2.98 -17.35
N LEU A 58 -21.65 2.43 -17.87
CA LEU A 58 -21.60 1.64 -19.10
C LEU A 58 -21.47 0.12 -18.86
N ARG A 59 -21.60 -0.36 -17.62
CA ARG A 59 -21.65 -1.81 -17.38
C ARG A 59 -23.05 -2.36 -17.67
N ARG A 60 -23.08 -3.49 -18.39
CA ARG A 60 -24.28 -4.19 -18.86
C ARG A 60 -25.22 -4.60 -17.71
N ASP A 61 -24.66 -4.86 -16.53
CA ASP A 61 -25.36 -5.15 -15.27
C ASP A 61 -25.86 -3.89 -14.54
N ARG A 62 -26.46 -2.95 -15.27
CA ARG A 62 -26.96 -1.68 -14.72
C ARG A 62 -28.02 -1.89 -13.63
N ALA A 63 -28.68 -3.05 -13.62
CA ALA A 63 -29.69 -3.47 -12.64
C ALA A 63 -29.13 -4.29 -11.46
N SER A 64 -27.94 -4.90 -11.58
CA SER A 64 -27.56 -6.04 -10.71
C SER A 64 -26.74 -5.65 -9.47
N ALA A 65 -26.15 -4.45 -9.40
CA ALA A 65 -25.29 -4.07 -8.27
C ALA A 65 -25.15 -2.55 -8.02
N PRO A 66 -26.23 -1.82 -7.68
CA PRO A 66 -26.12 -0.44 -7.20
C PRO A 66 -25.33 -0.31 -5.88
N GLU A 67 -25.47 -1.29 -4.99
CA GLU A 67 -24.81 -1.29 -3.69
C GLU A 67 -23.30 -1.51 -3.80
N MET A 68 -22.82 -2.39 -4.71
CA MET A 68 -21.38 -2.55 -4.95
C MET A 68 -20.74 -1.31 -5.58
N ARG A 69 -21.51 -0.47 -6.31
CA ARG A 69 -20.99 0.78 -6.89
C ARG A 69 -20.70 1.83 -5.83
N MET A 70 -21.63 2.01 -4.90
CA MET A 70 -21.45 2.95 -3.80
C MET A 70 -20.53 2.36 -2.73
N ALA A 71 -20.70 1.10 -2.33
CA ALA A 71 -19.79 0.46 -1.38
C ALA A 71 -18.33 0.41 -1.90
N ALA A 72 -18.03 0.00 -3.15
CA ALA A 72 -16.65 0.00 -3.63
C ALA A 72 -16.08 1.41 -3.83
N ALA A 73 -16.94 2.41 -4.07
CA ALA A 73 -16.54 3.80 -4.16
C ALA A 73 -16.45 4.49 -2.78
N GLN A 74 -17.22 4.11 -1.77
CA GLN A 74 -17.31 4.81 -0.48
C GLN A 74 -16.66 4.05 0.68
N ALA A 75 -16.60 2.72 0.65
CA ALA A 75 -16.38 1.90 1.85
C ALA A 75 -15.03 2.10 2.57
N GLU A 76 -14.05 2.76 1.95
CA GLU A 76 -12.77 3.03 2.62
C GLU A 76 -12.28 4.49 2.45
N ARG A 77 -13.08 5.36 1.82
CA ARG A 77 -12.64 6.73 1.46
C ARG A 77 -13.01 7.82 2.44
N GLU A 78 -13.89 7.56 3.41
CA GLU A 78 -14.48 8.64 4.24
C GLU A 78 -13.43 9.54 4.89
N HIS A 79 -12.24 9.02 5.22
CA HIS A 79 -11.25 9.77 5.99
C HIS A 79 -9.99 10.17 5.21
N TRP A 80 -9.58 9.44 4.18
CA TRP A 80 -8.47 9.88 3.31
C TRP A 80 -8.90 10.96 2.32
N SER A 81 -10.16 10.94 1.88
CA SER A 81 -10.69 11.93 0.93
C SER A 81 -10.91 13.32 1.53
N THR A 82 -10.91 13.44 2.86
CA THR A 82 -11.05 14.71 3.59
C THR A 82 -9.71 15.39 3.87
N LEU A 83 -8.59 14.66 3.74
CA LEU A 83 -7.26 15.22 3.95
C LEU A 83 -6.84 16.11 2.77
N THR A 84 -6.25 17.25 3.09
CA THR A 84 -5.50 18.02 2.09
C THR A 84 -4.27 17.23 1.60
N ALA A 85 -3.72 17.60 0.43
CA ALA A 85 -2.51 16.95 -0.10
C ALA A 85 -1.34 16.99 0.90
N THR A 86 -1.20 18.10 1.63
CA THR A 86 -0.18 18.28 2.68
C THR A 86 -0.42 17.35 3.86
N GLU A 87 -1.66 17.24 4.34
CA GLU A 87 -1.99 16.34 5.46
C GLU A 87 -1.81 14.87 5.10
N ALA A 88 -2.20 14.49 3.88
CA ALA A 88 -1.97 13.15 3.35
C ALA A 88 -0.46 12.84 3.28
N ALA A 89 0.38 13.80 2.87
CA ALA A 89 1.83 13.63 2.87
C ALA A 89 2.39 13.42 4.29
N VAL A 90 1.94 14.22 5.26
CA VAL A 90 2.34 14.10 6.68
C VAL A 90 1.91 12.75 7.26
N ALA A 91 0.70 12.27 6.94
CA ALA A 91 0.23 10.95 7.38
C ALA A 91 1.11 9.83 6.81
N ARG A 92 1.44 9.88 5.50
CA ARG A 92 2.33 8.91 4.85
C ARG A 92 3.73 8.90 5.48
N ASP A 93 4.31 10.07 5.72
CA ASP A 93 5.64 10.17 6.30
C ASP A 93 5.68 9.68 7.74
N SER A 94 4.63 9.97 8.52
CA SER A 94 4.48 9.46 9.89
C SER A 94 4.36 7.93 9.90
N PHE A 95 3.55 7.38 9.00
CA PHE A 95 3.41 5.93 8.87
C PHE A 95 4.70 5.25 8.41
N ARG A 96 5.44 5.82 7.44
CA ARG A 96 6.73 5.30 6.99
C ARG A 96 7.75 5.24 8.12
N ALA A 97 7.78 6.26 8.98
CA ALA A 97 8.63 6.28 10.16
C ALA A 97 8.22 5.20 11.18
N LEU A 98 6.92 5.04 11.46
CA LEU A 98 6.41 3.95 12.31
C LEU A 98 6.74 2.57 11.76
N LEU A 99 6.54 2.35 10.46
CA LEU A 99 6.85 1.11 9.77
C LEU A 99 8.33 0.75 9.91
N ALA A 100 9.23 1.71 9.71
CA ALA A 100 10.66 1.48 9.86
C ALA A 100 11.10 1.10 11.29
N LEU A 101 10.31 1.46 12.30
CA LEU A 101 10.58 1.19 13.71
C LEU A 101 9.89 -0.06 14.24
N LEU A 102 8.68 -0.36 13.77
CA LEU A 102 7.78 -1.34 14.39
C LEU A 102 7.46 -2.54 13.49
N HIS A 103 7.64 -2.44 12.18
CA HIS A 103 7.13 -3.48 11.28
C HIS A 103 7.84 -4.83 11.53
N PRO A 104 7.11 -5.94 11.79
CA PRO A 104 7.69 -7.22 12.18
C PRO A 104 8.73 -7.79 11.20
N ARG A 105 8.54 -7.58 9.90
CA ARG A 105 9.53 -7.97 8.88
C ARG A 105 10.76 -7.05 8.80
N VAL A 106 10.64 -5.78 9.20
CA VAL A 106 11.74 -4.80 9.14
C VAL A 106 12.60 -4.92 10.39
N VAL A 107 11.94 -4.91 11.56
CA VAL A 107 12.57 -4.97 12.88
C VAL A 107 11.84 -5.98 13.78
N PRO A 108 12.13 -7.29 13.65
CA PRO A 108 11.45 -8.32 14.43
C PRO A 108 11.59 -8.13 15.94
N GLN A 109 12.73 -7.63 16.41
CA GLN A 109 12.99 -7.44 17.84
C GLN A 109 12.14 -6.31 18.43
N ALA A 110 11.86 -5.25 17.66
CA ALA A 110 10.98 -4.18 18.08
C ALA A 110 9.53 -4.65 18.11
N ALA A 111 9.10 -5.42 17.09
CA ALA A 111 7.76 -6.02 17.08
C ALA A 111 7.55 -7.02 18.23
N ALA A 112 8.57 -7.79 18.60
CA ALA A 112 8.49 -8.69 19.75
C ALA A 112 8.46 -7.94 21.10
N ALA A 113 9.01 -6.73 21.16
CA ALA A 113 9.00 -5.86 22.32
C ALA A 113 7.78 -4.91 22.35
N ASP A 114 6.93 -4.94 21.31
CA ASP A 114 5.71 -4.12 21.19
C ASP A 114 4.57 -4.71 22.04
N GLY A 115 4.69 -4.56 23.36
CA GLY A 115 3.68 -5.04 24.32
C GLY A 115 2.35 -4.29 24.24
N ASP A 116 2.37 -3.04 23.79
CA ASP A 116 1.21 -2.14 23.77
C ASP A 116 0.45 -2.18 22.42
N GLY A 117 0.89 -3.01 21.48
CA GLY A 117 0.26 -3.17 20.18
C GLY A 117 0.32 -1.90 19.31
N LEU A 118 1.44 -1.18 19.36
CA LEU A 118 1.67 0.03 18.56
C LEU A 118 1.58 -0.24 17.07
N TRP A 119 2.07 -1.38 16.58
CA TRP A 119 2.02 -1.70 15.16
C TRP A 119 0.58 -1.87 14.63
N PRO A 120 -0.29 -2.71 15.23
CA PRO A 120 -1.70 -2.78 14.87
C PRO A 120 -2.41 -1.41 14.91
N ARG A 121 -2.13 -0.59 15.95
CA ARG A 121 -2.70 0.76 16.07
C ARG A 121 -2.22 1.70 14.96
N ALA A 122 -0.92 1.67 14.62
CA ALA A 122 -0.34 2.46 13.55
C ALA A 122 -0.95 2.09 12.20
N MET A 123 -1.11 0.79 11.95
CA MET A 123 -1.76 0.31 10.75
C MET A 123 -3.22 0.81 10.71
N ALA A 124 -4.00 0.64 11.78
CA ALA A 124 -5.40 1.09 11.83
C ALA A 124 -5.53 2.59 11.56
N ALA A 125 -4.72 3.41 12.23
CA ALA A 125 -4.67 4.84 12.00
C ALA A 125 -4.32 5.17 10.54
N TYR A 126 -3.38 4.44 9.93
CA TYR A 126 -3.03 4.63 8.53
C TYR A 126 -4.19 4.30 7.58
N ARG A 127 -4.90 3.18 7.79
CA ARG A 127 -6.08 2.84 6.98
C ARG A 127 -7.15 3.92 7.04
N HIS A 128 -7.34 4.51 8.21
CA HIS A 128 -8.34 5.56 8.43
C HIS A 128 -7.81 6.98 8.17
N GLY A 129 -6.61 7.17 7.63
CA GLY A 129 -6.07 8.51 7.41
C GLY A 129 -5.94 9.36 8.69
N ASP A 130 -5.91 8.73 9.86
CA ASP A 130 -5.85 9.39 11.17
C ASP A 130 -4.43 9.89 11.44
N ARG A 131 -4.13 11.08 10.89
CA ARG A 131 -2.83 11.73 11.03
C ARG A 131 -2.47 12.02 12.49
N GLU A 132 -3.46 12.30 13.33
CA GLU A 132 -3.23 12.68 14.73
C GLU A 132 -2.80 11.47 15.54
N THR A 133 -3.46 10.33 15.36
CA THR A 133 -3.02 9.07 15.97
C THR A 133 -1.66 8.64 15.45
N LEU A 134 -1.38 8.75 14.14
CA LEU A 134 -0.04 8.45 13.60
C LEU A 134 1.05 9.33 14.25
N ALA A 135 0.80 10.64 14.37
CA ALA A 135 1.73 11.57 15.01
C ALA A 135 1.95 11.26 16.49
N ARG A 136 0.89 10.85 17.21
CA ARG A 136 0.94 10.46 18.63
C ARG A 136 1.69 9.14 18.86
N LEU A 137 1.54 8.17 17.96
CA LEU A 137 2.21 6.87 18.08
C LEU A 137 3.73 6.96 17.83
N LEU A 138 4.20 7.94 17.06
CA LEU A 138 5.62 8.09 16.77
C LEU A 138 6.50 8.22 18.03
N PRO A 139 6.23 9.14 18.97
CA PRO A 139 6.99 9.22 20.21
C PRO A 139 6.87 7.95 21.07
N GLU A 140 5.71 7.28 21.09
CA GLU A 140 5.53 5.98 21.77
C GLU A 140 6.43 4.89 21.16
N ALA A 141 6.66 4.92 19.84
CA ALA A 141 7.51 3.96 19.13
C ALA A 141 9.02 4.23 19.28
N ARG A 142 9.43 5.48 19.56
CA ARG A 142 10.86 5.86 19.63
C ARG A 142 11.67 5.07 20.67
N PRO A 143 11.19 4.78 21.88
CA PRO A 143 11.88 3.92 22.84
C PRO A 143 12.26 2.53 22.27
N LEU A 144 11.46 2.00 21.33
CA LEU A 144 11.73 0.72 20.68
C LEU A 144 12.86 0.81 19.63
N ALA A 145 13.34 2.02 19.29
CA ALA A 145 14.44 2.21 18.34
C ALA A 145 15.76 1.54 18.78
N ARG A 146 15.95 1.26 20.09
CA ARG A 146 17.09 0.44 20.55
C ARG A 146 17.05 -0.98 19.98
N HIS A 147 15.85 -1.55 19.85
CA HIS A 147 15.61 -2.85 19.25
C HIS A 147 15.67 -2.79 17.71
N ALA A 148 15.60 -1.59 17.13
CA ALA A 148 15.85 -1.35 15.71
C ALA A 148 17.33 -1.29 15.32
N ARG A 149 18.27 -1.53 16.24
CA ARG A 149 19.70 -1.57 15.88
C ARG A 149 20.06 -2.89 15.19
N LEU A 150 20.95 -2.82 14.20
CA LEU A 150 21.54 -4.01 13.59
C LEU A 150 22.46 -4.72 14.59
N PRO A 151 22.57 -6.06 14.55
CA PRO A 151 23.53 -6.80 15.36
C PRO A 151 24.96 -6.33 15.13
N GLN A 152 25.78 -6.31 16.19
CA GLN A 152 27.19 -5.92 16.09
C GLN A 152 28.10 -7.11 15.73
N ALA A 153 27.75 -8.32 16.16
CA ALA A 153 28.52 -9.51 15.84
C ALA A 153 28.40 -9.87 14.35
N VAL A 154 29.53 -10.09 13.66
CA VAL A 154 29.60 -10.32 12.20
C VAL A 154 28.66 -11.44 11.74
N VAL A 155 28.65 -12.57 12.44
CA VAL A 155 27.80 -13.73 12.08
C VAL A 155 26.32 -13.39 12.20
N ALA A 156 25.92 -12.71 13.28
CA ALA A 156 24.54 -12.28 13.47
C ALA A 156 24.12 -11.22 12.44
N LEU A 157 25.03 -10.30 12.11
CA LEU A 157 24.82 -9.28 11.09
C LEU A 157 24.66 -9.88 9.70
N ARG A 158 25.43 -10.92 9.36
CA ARG A 158 25.30 -11.65 8.10
C ARG A 158 23.93 -12.33 7.98
N ARG A 159 23.50 -13.04 9.03
CA ARG A 159 22.17 -13.67 9.07
C ARG A 159 21.05 -12.64 8.94
N GLU A 160 21.19 -11.50 9.61
CA GLU A 160 20.24 -10.39 9.51
C GLU A 160 20.21 -9.79 8.09
N HIS A 161 21.37 -9.63 7.44
CA HIS A 161 21.45 -9.20 6.05
C HIS A 161 20.73 -10.18 5.11
N ASP A 162 21.03 -11.47 5.19
CA ASP A 162 20.42 -12.50 4.32
C ASP A 162 18.89 -12.56 4.51
N ARG A 163 18.42 -12.43 5.76
CA ARG A 163 16.99 -12.32 6.10
C ARG A 163 16.34 -11.10 5.44
N LEU A 164 16.99 -9.94 5.51
CA LEU A 164 16.49 -8.70 4.93
C LEU A 164 16.44 -8.78 3.40
N CYS A 165 17.46 -9.36 2.75
CA CYS A 165 17.48 -9.61 1.31
C CYS A 165 16.29 -10.46 0.87
N ALA A 166 16.05 -11.60 1.53
CA ALA A 166 14.95 -12.50 1.21
C ALA A 166 13.58 -11.82 1.43
N ALA A 167 13.43 -11.06 2.52
CA ALA A 167 12.21 -10.32 2.80
C ALA A 167 11.96 -9.21 1.77
N ARG A 168 13.01 -8.50 1.33
CA ARG A 168 12.94 -7.47 0.29
C ARG A 168 12.55 -8.06 -1.05
N GLU A 169 13.20 -9.14 -1.46
CA GLU A 169 12.86 -9.86 -2.70
C GLU A 169 11.39 -10.30 -2.73
N HIS A 170 10.91 -10.84 -1.62
CA HIS A 170 9.51 -11.22 -1.52
C HIS A 170 8.56 -10.01 -1.59
N ALA A 171 8.88 -8.91 -0.90
CA ALA A 171 8.08 -7.68 -0.99
C ALA A 171 8.04 -7.13 -2.42
N ASP A 172 9.17 -7.12 -3.13
CA ASP A 172 9.24 -6.63 -4.49
C ASP A 172 8.50 -7.52 -5.49
N ARG A 173 8.50 -8.85 -5.30
CA ARG A 173 7.65 -9.76 -6.09
C ARG A 173 6.16 -9.45 -5.88
N ARG A 174 5.72 -9.22 -4.65
CA ARG A 174 4.32 -8.85 -4.37
C ARG A 174 3.95 -7.50 -4.99
N LEU A 175 4.85 -6.52 -4.97
CA LEU A 175 4.62 -5.26 -5.65
C LEU A 175 4.51 -5.46 -7.17
N ALA A 176 5.37 -6.28 -7.77
CA ALA A 176 5.26 -6.61 -9.18
C ALA A 176 3.91 -7.25 -9.52
N GLU A 177 3.46 -8.22 -8.71
CA GLU A 177 2.14 -8.86 -8.85
C GLU A 177 0.99 -7.85 -8.71
N LEU A 178 1.00 -7.03 -7.66
CA LEU A 178 -0.03 -6.01 -7.43
C LEU A 178 -0.11 -5.01 -8.58
N SER A 179 1.03 -4.63 -9.16
CA SER A 179 1.07 -3.69 -10.29
C SER A 179 0.35 -4.21 -11.55
N GLN A 180 0.24 -5.54 -11.69
CA GLN A 180 -0.43 -6.22 -12.79
C GLN A 180 -1.91 -6.50 -12.50
N GLN A 181 -2.37 -6.26 -11.27
CA GLN A 181 -3.76 -6.49 -10.87
C GLN A 181 -4.58 -5.20 -10.98
N PHE A 182 -5.89 -5.35 -11.06
CA PHE A 182 -6.79 -4.21 -10.92
C PHE A 182 -6.61 -3.57 -9.53
N PRO A 183 -6.58 -2.23 -9.44
CA PRO A 183 -6.75 -1.25 -10.53
C PRO A 183 -5.44 -0.78 -11.17
N PHE A 184 -4.28 -1.21 -10.68
CA PHE A 184 -2.96 -0.71 -11.09
C PHE A 184 -2.61 -1.01 -12.54
N CYS A 185 -3.03 -2.15 -13.09
CA CYS A 185 -2.82 -2.48 -14.50
C CYS A 185 -3.54 -1.53 -15.48
N LEU A 186 -4.48 -0.73 -15.00
CA LEU A 186 -5.19 0.28 -15.76
C LEU A 186 -4.77 1.70 -15.40
N ARG A 187 -3.83 1.89 -14.47
CA ARG A 187 -3.48 3.20 -13.92
C ARG A 187 -3.17 4.25 -14.98
N ASP A 188 -2.21 3.95 -15.85
CA ASP A 188 -1.73 4.92 -16.84
C ASP A 188 -2.82 5.19 -17.90
N ARG A 189 -3.66 4.19 -18.19
CA ARG A 189 -4.84 4.33 -19.05
C ARG A 189 -5.92 5.19 -18.40
N LEU A 190 -6.17 5.03 -17.11
CA LEU A 190 -7.11 5.83 -16.32
C LEU A 190 -6.62 7.26 -16.09
N ALA A 191 -5.33 7.54 -16.29
CA ALA A 191 -4.79 8.89 -16.31
C ALA A 191 -4.96 9.59 -17.67
N ASP A 192 -5.17 8.83 -18.76
CA ASP A 192 -5.37 9.35 -20.12
C ASP A 192 -6.85 9.59 -20.42
N ALA A 193 -7.26 10.87 -20.40
CA ALA A 193 -8.64 11.29 -20.68
C ALA A 193 -9.10 10.92 -22.10
N ASP A 194 -8.20 10.91 -23.08
CA ASP A 194 -8.51 10.55 -24.46
C ASP A 194 -8.73 9.04 -24.61
N TRP A 195 -7.92 8.25 -23.93
CA TRP A 195 -8.15 6.81 -23.83
C TRP A 195 -9.51 6.51 -23.20
N ILE A 196 -9.86 7.18 -22.09
CA ILE A 196 -11.18 7.02 -21.44
C ILE A 196 -12.30 7.35 -22.44
N ARG A 197 -12.22 8.48 -23.15
CA ARG A 197 -13.22 8.91 -24.12
C ARG A 197 -13.41 7.88 -25.24
N ARG A 198 -12.32 7.39 -25.84
CA ARG A 198 -12.35 6.35 -26.90
C ARG A 198 -12.96 5.05 -26.37
N GLN A 199 -12.56 4.62 -25.18
CA GLN A 199 -13.03 3.39 -24.58
C GLN A 199 -14.53 3.47 -24.25
N ARG A 200 -15.01 4.61 -23.73
CA ARG A 200 -16.44 4.85 -23.49
C ARG A 200 -17.26 4.79 -24.79
N LEU A 201 -16.76 5.36 -25.88
CA LEU A 201 -17.43 5.29 -27.19
C LEU A 201 -17.55 3.85 -27.69
N ALA A 202 -16.45 3.09 -27.65
CA ALA A 202 -16.43 1.69 -28.05
C ALA A 202 -17.39 0.83 -27.22
N LEU A 203 -17.41 1.02 -25.89
CA LEU A 203 -18.34 0.32 -25.00
C LEU A 203 -19.80 0.63 -25.33
N ARG A 204 -20.14 1.90 -25.59
CA ARG A 204 -21.51 2.28 -25.99
C ARG A 204 -21.92 1.63 -27.31
N GLN A 205 -21.04 1.61 -28.30
CA GLN A 205 -21.30 0.94 -29.59
C GLN A 205 -21.53 -0.56 -29.40
N ALA A 206 -20.68 -1.23 -28.61
CA ALA A 206 -20.84 -2.64 -28.30
C ALA A 206 -22.16 -2.94 -27.53
N LEU A 207 -22.54 -2.08 -26.59
CA LEU A 207 -23.83 -2.20 -25.90
C LEU A 207 -25.01 -2.02 -26.86
N ALA A 208 -24.95 -1.05 -27.78
CA ALA A 208 -25.99 -0.83 -28.77
C ALA A 208 -26.15 -2.02 -29.73
N LEU A 209 -25.05 -2.62 -30.17
CA LEU A 209 -25.06 -3.82 -31.04
C LEU A 209 -25.64 -5.05 -30.35
N THR A 210 -25.55 -5.13 -29.03
CA THR A 210 -25.89 -6.32 -28.26
C THR A 210 -27.16 -6.16 -27.41
N ALA A 211 -27.77 -4.98 -27.43
CA ALA A 211 -29.16 -4.76 -27.03
C ALA A 211 -30.03 -5.25 -28.19
N ALA A 212 -30.65 -6.43 -28.05
CA ALA A 212 -31.57 -6.98 -29.04
C ALA A 212 -32.63 -5.93 -29.45
N PRO A 213 -33.11 -5.91 -30.70
CA PRO A 213 -34.21 -5.04 -31.08
C PRO A 213 -35.39 -5.39 -30.17
N GLN A 214 -35.96 -4.38 -29.50
CA GLN A 214 -37.23 -4.55 -28.80
C GLN A 214 -38.25 -5.03 -29.84
N SER A 215 -38.61 -6.30 -29.77
CA SER A 215 -39.62 -6.91 -30.63
C SER A 215 -40.84 -6.00 -30.64
N GLY A 216 -41.10 -5.41 -31.81
CA GLY A 216 -42.19 -4.49 -32.02
C GLY A 216 -43.48 -5.08 -31.48
N VAL A 217 -44.11 -4.35 -30.58
CA VAL A 217 -45.51 -4.58 -30.20
C VAL A 217 -46.33 -4.44 -31.47
N ALA A 218 -46.71 -5.56 -32.06
CA ALA A 218 -47.66 -5.57 -33.16
C ALA A 218 -48.98 -4.95 -32.65
N PRO A 219 -49.58 -3.97 -33.36
CA PRO A 219 -50.85 -3.41 -32.93
C PRO A 219 -51.91 -4.50 -33.02
N ARG A 220 -52.49 -4.88 -31.88
CA ARG A 220 -53.70 -5.70 -31.81
C ARG A 220 -54.80 -4.97 -32.59
N LYS A 221 -55.11 -5.45 -33.81
CA LYS A 221 -56.33 -5.07 -34.52
C LYS A 221 -57.51 -5.38 -33.60
N ARG A 222 -58.25 -4.34 -33.20
CA ARG A 222 -59.61 -4.50 -32.67
C ARG A 222 -60.46 -5.03 -33.81
N VAL A 223 -61.01 -6.22 -33.66
CA VAL A 223 -62.11 -6.71 -34.48
C VAL A 223 -63.38 -6.26 -33.77
N SER A 224 -64.19 -5.48 -34.49
CA SER A 224 -65.53 -5.05 -34.13
C SER A 224 -66.52 -6.20 -34.18
#